data_AF-A0A7Y2X861-F1
#
_entry.id   AF-A0A7Y2X861-F1
#
_cell.length_a   1.000
_cell.length_b   1.000
_cell.length_c   1.000
_cell.angle_alpha   90.00
_cell.angle_beta   90.00
_cell.angle_gamma   90.00
#
_symmetry.space_group_name_H-M   'P 1'
#
loop_
_entity.id
_entity.type
_entity.pdbx_description
1 polymer ?
#
loop_
_entity_poly.entity_id
_entity_poly.type
_entity_poly.pdbx_seq_one_letter_code
_entity_poly.pdbx_strand_id
1 'polypeptide(L)'
;MLKEKREIKRERKREIILEAAAELFSNNNYHEVMMDDVAKSISVAKGTVYNYFASKEELYFTIMKTRMESLLTLLKQKIETEKSSIDSLRAFVVHLYMFMMKHRKFFLIYQRESLNKQNTFCEDLLSLEKQIKLMIIKIVSGGEEEGVFRKVDEEFIISLILGSVYGAVQRGINSSFSKDVVIKEKEVLFDFVLHALYSGFSNIRELPLKGKTIVITRTIEQSRESASALTNLGANVIIIPTLEIVPPADWNKFDSALSHPEKIDFIIFTSVHSVEMFSKRCREIGASLNYNRTKVVAVGSKTSSQCHKNNIYVSIVPEKFSAEGVIEALSKYYLKNKVVFIPRSAIGREELPKGLKDLGAVIKSVPVYNVSIPTRENLQHSLDILNSTNVDLFIFTSPSTFENFLQIADIKNPYQYFSKFDVAAIGPTTKDAIEAKKVKVKILPKEYTINGLINKIVEHYSNNKELV
;
A
#
# COMPACT_ATOMS: atom_id res chain seq x y z
N MET A 1 -16.01 55.13 -22.53
CA MET A 1 -15.04 55.89 -21.70
C MET A 1 -15.58 56.53 -20.42
N LEU A 2 -16.35 57.64 -20.41
CA LEU A 2 -16.74 58.31 -19.14
C LEU A 2 -17.78 57.56 -18.30
N LYS A 3 -18.79 56.94 -18.94
CA LYS A 3 -19.79 56.07 -18.26
C LYS A 3 -19.13 54.81 -17.70
N GLU A 4 -18.33 54.15 -18.52
CA GLU A 4 -17.55 52.94 -18.19
C GLU A 4 -16.58 53.16 -17.01
N LYS A 5 -15.87 54.30 -16.96
CA LYS A 5 -15.03 54.67 -15.80
C LYS A 5 -15.85 54.89 -14.51
N ARG A 6 -17.09 55.39 -14.62
CA ARG A 6 -18.00 55.58 -13.48
C ARG A 6 -18.56 54.25 -12.97
N GLU A 7 -18.92 53.35 -13.88
CA GLU A 7 -19.39 52.00 -13.54
C GLU A 7 -18.30 51.18 -12.85
N ILE A 8 -17.07 51.20 -13.38
CA ILE A 8 -15.92 50.53 -12.74
C ILE A 8 -15.68 51.08 -11.32
N LYS A 9 -15.78 52.41 -11.14
CA LYS A 9 -15.61 53.03 -9.82
C LYS A 9 -16.74 52.64 -8.85
N ARG A 10 -17.98 52.53 -9.35
CA ARG A 10 -19.14 52.08 -8.58
C ARG A 10 -18.96 50.62 -8.15
N GLU A 11 -18.58 49.74 -9.05
CA GLU A 11 -18.40 48.31 -8.72
C GLU A 11 -17.27 48.10 -7.71
N ARG A 12 -16.13 48.78 -7.88
CA ARG A 12 -15.05 48.72 -6.88
C ARG A 12 -15.51 49.18 -5.50
N LYS A 13 -16.34 50.22 -5.43
CA LYS A 13 -16.87 50.69 -4.14
C LYS A 13 -17.86 49.70 -3.55
N ARG A 14 -18.68 49.06 -4.38
CA ARG A 14 -19.57 47.97 -3.98
C ARG A 14 -18.80 46.80 -3.39
N GLU A 15 -17.70 46.37 -4.02
CA GLU A 15 -16.81 45.32 -3.51
C GLU A 15 -16.17 45.68 -2.16
N ILE A 16 -15.71 46.93 -2.00
CA ILE A 16 -15.13 47.41 -0.74
C ILE A 16 -16.17 47.32 0.39
N ILE A 17 -17.43 47.70 0.13
CA ILE A 17 -18.52 47.60 1.11
C ILE A 17 -18.78 46.13 1.47
N LEU A 18 -18.84 45.24 0.49
CA LEU A 18 -19.07 43.81 0.71
C LEU A 18 -17.96 43.17 1.55
N GLU A 19 -16.69 43.51 1.29
CA GLU A 19 -15.55 42.98 2.04
C GLU A 19 -15.52 43.48 3.48
N ALA A 20 -15.84 44.76 3.70
CA ALA A 20 -15.95 45.35 5.02
C ALA A 20 -17.10 44.75 5.83
N ALA A 21 -18.24 44.53 5.19
CA ALA A 21 -19.38 43.86 5.81
C ALA A 21 -19.07 42.40 6.14
N ALA A 22 -18.39 41.67 5.25
CA ALA A 22 -17.99 40.28 5.50
C ALA A 22 -17.05 40.14 6.71
N GLU A 23 -16.15 41.11 6.95
CA GLU A 23 -15.33 41.17 8.17
C GLU A 23 -16.18 41.30 9.43
N LEU A 24 -17.16 42.22 9.42
CA LEU A 24 -18.02 42.44 10.57
C LEU A 24 -18.90 41.23 10.87
N PHE A 25 -19.51 40.64 9.84
CA PHE A 25 -20.36 39.45 9.99
C PHE A 25 -19.58 38.18 10.35
N SER A 26 -18.31 38.04 9.95
CA SER A 26 -17.51 36.89 10.37
C SER A 26 -17.18 36.93 11.86
N ASN A 27 -17.02 38.13 12.44
CA ASN A 27 -16.60 38.30 13.83
C ASN A 27 -17.76 38.51 14.82
N ASN A 28 -18.95 38.88 14.34
CA ASN A 28 -20.10 39.21 15.19
C ASN A 28 -21.36 38.48 14.71
N ASN A 29 -22.35 38.30 15.59
CA ASN A 29 -23.64 37.74 15.21
C ASN A 29 -24.39 38.70 14.27
N TYR A 30 -25.29 38.14 13.44
CA TYR A 30 -26.06 38.92 12.46
C TYR A 30 -26.75 40.16 13.07
N HIS A 31 -27.34 40.02 14.27
CA HIS A 31 -28.05 41.10 14.95
C HIS A 31 -27.13 42.18 15.53
N GLU A 32 -25.86 41.87 15.79
CA GLU A 32 -24.88 42.80 16.38
C GLU A 32 -24.29 43.77 15.34
N VAL A 33 -24.27 43.37 14.06
CA VAL A 33 -23.75 44.24 12.99
C VAL A 33 -24.78 45.31 12.62
N MET A 34 -24.36 46.57 12.60
CA MET A 34 -25.14 47.70 12.09
C MET A 34 -24.56 48.24 10.78
N MET A 35 -25.42 48.80 9.92
CA MET A 35 -24.99 49.45 8.67
C MET A 35 -24.00 50.60 8.91
N ASP A 36 -24.08 51.25 10.07
CA ASP A 36 -23.21 52.36 10.46
C ASP A 36 -21.79 51.87 10.77
N ASP A 37 -21.65 50.64 11.27
CA ASP A 37 -20.34 50.04 11.56
C ASP A 37 -19.61 49.68 10.27
N VAL A 38 -20.36 49.19 9.28
CA VAL A 38 -19.84 48.97 7.92
C VAL A 38 -19.33 50.29 7.34
N ALA A 39 -20.12 51.37 7.43
CA ALA A 39 -19.73 52.69 6.92
C ALA A 39 -18.46 53.23 7.61
N LYS A 40 -18.38 53.12 8.95
CA LYS A 40 -17.22 53.54 9.76
C LYS A 40 -15.96 52.77 9.39
N SER A 41 -16.06 51.45 9.19
CA SER A 41 -14.90 50.58 8.91
C SER A 41 -14.13 50.93 7.62
N ILE A 42 -14.80 51.59 6.65
CA ILE A 42 -14.21 52.05 5.39
C ILE A 42 -14.20 53.58 5.25
N SER A 43 -14.41 54.29 6.35
CA SER A 43 -14.38 55.76 6.43
C SER A 43 -15.29 56.45 5.40
N VAL A 44 -16.53 55.96 5.23
CA VAL A 44 -17.55 56.59 4.38
C VAL A 44 -18.76 57.03 5.19
N ALA A 45 -19.52 58.00 4.67
CA ALA A 45 -20.79 58.40 5.29
C ALA A 45 -21.81 57.25 5.21
N LYS A 46 -22.66 57.11 6.23
CA LYS A 46 -23.76 56.12 6.31
C LYS A 46 -24.57 56.03 5.01
N GLY A 47 -25.01 57.18 4.49
CA GLY A 47 -25.78 57.26 3.24
C GLY A 47 -25.05 56.67 2.02
N THR A 48 -23.71 56.61 2.04
CA THR A 48 -22.93 55.94 0.98
C THR A 48 -23.22 54.45 0.95
N VAL A 49 -23.36 53.77 2.09
CA VAL A 49 -23.64 52.33 2.12
C VAL A 49 -25.08 52.06 1.67
N TYR A 50 -26.03 52.87 2.14
CA TYR A 50 -27.45 52.77 1.76
C TYR A 50 -27.70 53.03 0.26
N ASN A 51 -26.83 53.76 -0.42
CA ASN A 51 -26.89 53.94 -1.88
C ASN A 51 -26.55 52.66 -2.68
N TYR A 52 -25.93 51.65 -2.04
CA TYR A 52 -25.58 50.38 -2.67
C TYR A 52 -26.43 49.21 -2.16
N PHE A 53 -26.86 49.27 -0.90
CA PHE A 53 -27.65 48.22 -0.25
C PHE A 53 -28.73 48.88 0.60
N ALA A 54 -30.00 48.62 0.28
CA ALA A 54 -31.15 49.22 0.95
C ALA A 54 -31.28 48.77 2.41
N SER A 55 -30.79 47.57 2.74
CA SER A 55 -30.85 47.04 4.11
C SER A 55 -29.65 46.14 4.47
N LYS A 56 -29.56 45.81 5.77
CA LYS A 56 -28.56 44.87 6.30
C LYS A 56 -28.77 43.46 5.74
N GLU A 57 -30.03 43.06 5.61
CA GLU A 57 -30.48 41.81 5.00
C GLU A 57 -29.98 41.73 3.56
N GLU A 58 -30.22 42.76 2.73
CA GLU A 58 -29.76 42.79 1.34
C GLU A 58 -28.23 42.67 1.24
N LEU A 59 -27.51 43.41 2.08
CA LEU A 59 -26.04 43.37 2.16
C LEU A 59 -25.56 41.96 2.51
N TYR A 60 -26.14 41.36 3.54
CA TYR A 60 -25.81 40.01 4.02
C TYR A 60 -26.09 38.94 2.96
N PHE A 61 -27.30 38.95 2.39
CA PHE A 61 -27.69 38.01 1.35
C PHE A 61 -26.84 38.15 0.10
N THR A 62 -26.45 39.37 -0.27
CA THR A 62 -25.54 39.59 -1.40
C THR A 62 -24.19 38.92 -1.17
N ILE A 63 -23.60 39.06 0.03
CA ILE A 63 -22.32 38.40 0.37
C ILE A 63 -22.44 36.89 0.20
N MET A 64 -23.48 36.30 0.80
CA MET A 64 -23.70 34.86 0.78
C MET A 64 -23.98 34.34 -0.63
N LYS A 65 -24.92 34.98 -1.35
CA LYS A 65 -25.37 34.56 -2.68
C LYS A 65 -24.24 34.64 -3.70
N THR A 66 -23.58 35.79 -3.79
CA THR A 66 -22.48 35.99 -4.75
C THR A 66 -21.32 35.01 -4.52
N ARG A 67 -21.00 34.69 -3.26
CA ARG A 67 -19.95 33.71 -2.94
C ARG A 67 -20.38 32.28 -3.24
N MET A 68 -21.61 31.90 -2.92
CA MET A 68 -22.17 30.57 -3.25
C MET A 68 -22.27 30.34 -4.77
N GLU A 69 -22.73 31.33 -5.53
CA GLU A 69 -22.80 31.25 -7.00
C GLU A 69 -21.40 31.09 -7.62
N SER A 70 -20.41 31.81 -7.10
CA SER A 70 -19.02 31.70 -7.53
C SER A 70 -18.44 30.31 -7.23
N LEU A 71 -18.70 29.77 -6.03
CA LEU A 71 -18.28 28.42 -5.64
C LEU A 71 -18.91 27.37 -6.56
N LEU A 72 -20.23 27.45 -6.77
CA LEU A 72 -20.96 26.50 -7.60
C LEU A 72 -20.43 26.51 -9.05
N THR A 73 -20.19 27.70 -9.60
CA THR A 73 -19.62 27.84 -10.95
C THR A 73 -18.23 27.21 -11.04
N LEU A 74 -17.37 27.48 -10.04
CA LEU A 74 -16.03 26.89 -9.97
C LEU A 74 -16.09 25.36 -9.93
N LEU A 75 -16.91 24.79 -9.05
CA LEU A 75 -17.02 23.34 -8.91
C LEU A 75 -17.53 22.69 -10.20
N LYS A 76 -18.59 23.26 -10.82
CA LYS A 76 -19.14 22.74 -12.09
C LYS A 76 -18.06 22.70 -13.17
N GLN A 77 -17.34 23.81 -13.38
CA GLN A 77 -16.27 23.89 -14.38
C GLN A 77 -15.14 22.89 -14.13
N LYS A 78 -14.79 22.66 -12.86
CA LYS A 78 -13.68 21.76 -12.51
C LYS A 78 -14.06 20.29 -12.60
N ILE A 79 -15.32 19.93 -12.38
CA ILE A 79 -15.79 18.54 -12.42
C ILE A 79 -16.14 18.13 -13.86
N GLU A 80 -16.69 19.04 -14.67
CA GLU A 80 -17.08 18.76 -16.05
C GLU A 80 -15.89 18.35 -16.95
N THR A 81 -14.67 18.74 -16.58
CA THR A 81 -13.45 18.37 -17.31
C THR A 81 -12.90 16.98 -16.96
N GLU A 82 -13.40 16.35 -15.89
CA GLU A 82 -12.84 15.09 -15.39
C GLU A 82 -13.51 13.87 -16.04
N LYS A 83 -12.72 12.81 -16.22
CA LYS A 83 -13.16 11.59 -16.93
C LYS A 83 -13.59 10.45 -16.01
N SER A 84 -13.20 10.49 -14.74
CA SER A 84 -13.47 9.44 -13.76
C SER A 84 -14.17 10.01 -12.53
N SER A 85 -14.89 9.15 -11.80
CA SER A 85 -15.53 9.55 -10.55
C SER A 85 -14.52 9.85 -9.43
N ILE A 86 -13.34 9.20 -9.44
CA ILE A 86 -12.24 9.52 -8.52
C ILE A 86 -11.69 10.93 -8.79
N ASP A 87 -11.43 11.27 -10.05
CA ASP A 87 -10.93 12.60 -10.41
C ASP A 87 -11.98 13.69 -10.15
N SER A 88 -13.26 13.39 -10.39
CA SER A 88 -14.37 14.28 -10.05
C SER A 88 -14.48 14.53 -8.54
N LEU A 89 -14.32 13.48 -7.72
CA LEU A 89 -14.29 13.60 -6.26
C LEU A 89 -13.08 14.44 -5.81
N ARG A 90 -11.91 14.22 -6.40
CA ARG A 90 -10.70 15.01 -6.17
C ARG A 90 -10.93 16.48 -6.49
N ALA A 91 -11.46 16.76 -7.68
CA ALA A 91 -11.77 18.11 -8.13
C ALA A 91 -12.75 18.79 -7.16
N PHE A 92 -13.82 18.10 -6.75
CA PHE A 92 -14.78 18.62 -5.78
C PHE A 92 -14.12 18.97 -4.44
N VAL A 93 -13.47 17.99 -3.79
CA VAL A 93 -12.88 18.13 -2.45
C VAL A 93 -11.80 19.21 -2.42
N VAL A 94 -10.88 19.16 -3.38
CA VAL A 94 -9.74 20.09 -3.44
C VAL A 94 -10.22 21.51 -3.68
N HIS A 95 -11.12 21.73 -4.65
CA HIS A 95 -11.54 23.09 -4.98
C HIS A 95 -12.50 23.68 -3.95
N LEU A 96 -13.34 22.87 -3.31
CA LEU A 96 -14.16 23.30 -2.19
C LEU A 96 -13.27 23.76 -1.03
N TYR A 97 -12.31 22.94 -0.61
CA TYR A 97 -11.37 23.28 0.45
C TYR A 97 -10.57 24.56 0.14
N MET A 98 -9.99 24.64 -1.06
CA MET A 98 -9.21 25.81 -1.49
C MET A 98 -10.05 27.08 -1.56
N PHE A 99 -11.30 27.00 -2.01
CA PHE A 99 -12.23 28.12 -2.05
C PHE A 99 -12.56 28.62 -0.64
N MET A 100 -12.90 27.71 0.27
CA MET A 100 -13.24 28.06 1.65
C MET A 100 -12.03 28.65 2.40
N MET A 101 -10.83 28.11 2.18
CA MET A 101 -9.58 28.66 2.75
C MET A 101 -9.20 30.03 2.17
N LYS A 102 -9.56 30.32 0.92
CA LYS A 102 -9.40 31.64 0.30
C LYS A 102 -10.43 32.64 0.84
N HIS A 103 -11.65 32.20 1.12
CA HIS A 103 -12.78 33.01 1.55
C HIS A 103 -13.17 32.70 3.01
N ARG A 104 -12.21 32.77 3.93
CA ARG A 104 -12.37 32.36 5.35
C ARG A 104 -13.53 33.07 6.06
N LYS A 105 -13.71 34.36 5.82
CA LYS A 105 -14.81 35.17 6.40
C LYS A 105 -16.17 34.63 5.97
N PHE A 106 -16.31 34.33 4.68
CA PHE A 106 -17.51 33.71 4.13
C PHE A 106 -17.75 32.32 4.75
N PHE A 107 -16.70 31.49 4.88
CA PHE A 107 -16.83 30.18 5.54
C PHE A 107 -17.34 30.29 6.98
N LEU A 108 -16.81 31.23 7.78
CA LEU A 108 -17.25 31.43 9.17
C LEU A 108 -18.72 31.86 9.27
N ILE A 109 -19.16 32.74 8.37
CA ILE A 109 -20.57 33.14 8.26
C ILE A 109 -21.42 31.93 7.86
N TYR A 110 -21.04 31.23 6.78
CA TYR A 110 -21.76 30.08 6.25
C TYR A 110 -21.92 28.96 7.29
N GLN A 111 -20.85 28.61 8.01
CA GLN A 111 -20.86 27.55 9.01
C GLN A 111 -21.78 27.91 10.20
N ARG A 112 -21.74 29.16 10.67
CA ARG A 112 -22.58 29.62 11.79
C ARG A 112 -24.06 29.50 11.44
N GLU A 113 -24.43 29.90 10.23
CA GLU A 113 -25.81 29.84 9.77
C GLU A 113 -26.29 28.41 9.49
N SER A 114 -25.44 27.57 8.88
CA SER A 114 -25.77 26.17 8.61
C SER A 114 -26.06 25.37 9.90
N LEU A 115 -25.41 25.75 11.00
CA LEU A 115 -25.65 25.15 12.32
C LEU A 115 -26.88 25.73 13.05
N ASN A 116 -27.38 26.90 12.64
CA ASN A 116 -28.50 27.57 13.30
C ASN A 116 -29.84 27.20 12.66
N LYS A 117 -30.52 26.19 13.21
CA LYS A 117 -31.82 25.68 12.73
C LYS A 117 -32.96 26.71 12.68
N GLN A 118 -32.79 27.88 13.32
CA GLN A 118 -33.80 28.94 13.36
C GLN A 118 -33.67 29.96 12.21
N ASN A 119 -32.55 29.93 11.46
CA ASN A 119 -32.33 30.89 10.39
C ASN A 119 -32.94 30.36 9.07
N THR A 120 -34.07 30.94 8.68
CA THR A 120 -34.63 30.75 7.33
C THR A 120 -33.75 31.50 6.34
N PHE A 121 -32.89 30.76 5.63
CA PHE A 121 -32.26 31.27 4.43
C PHE A 121 -33.31 31.63 3.36
N CYS A 122 -32.96 32.57 2.49
CA CYS A 122 -33.72 32.80 1.26
C CYS A 122 -33.72 31.53 0.39
N GLU A 123 -34.83 31.25 -0.31
CA GLU A 123 -35.00 30.09 -1.20
C GLU A 123 -33.85 29.94 -2.20
N ASP A 124 -33.31 31.05 -2.69
CA ASP A 124 -32.15 31.08 -3.60
C ASP A 124 -30.90 30.41 -3.00
N LEU A 125 -30.60 30.67 -1.73
CA LEU A 125 -29.41 30.12 -1.06
C LEU A 125 -29.59 28.62 -0.78
N LEU A 126 -30.80 28.21 -0.38
CA LEU A 126 -31.15 26.80 -0.20
C LEU A 126 -31.04 26.03 -1.53
N SER A 127 -31.46 26.65 -2.64
CA SER A 127 -31.33 26.08 -3.98
C SER A 127 -29.87 25.89 -4.38
N LEU A 128 -28.99 26.85 -4.08
CA LEU A 128 -27.55 26.74 -4.35
C LEU A 128 -26.89 25.65 -3.50
N GLU A 129 -27.23 25.53 -2.21
CA GLU A 129 -26.73 24.47 -1.34
C GLU A 129 -27.18 23.08 -1.83
N LYS A 130 -28.45 22.95 -2.22
CA LYS A 130 -28.99 21.72 -2.80
C LYS A 130 -28.22 21.30 -4.05
N GLN A 131 -27.85 22.25 -4.91
CA GLN A 131 -27.05 21.95 -6.10
C GLN A 131 -25.67 21.39 -5.74
N ILE A 132 -25.00 21.90 -4.70
CA ILE A 132 -23.71 21.34 -4.24
C ILE A 132 -23.90 19.89 -3.75
N LYS A 133 -24.95 19.62 -2.97
CA LYS A 133 -25.26 18.25 -2.51
C LYS A 133 -25.52 17.29 -3.67
N LEU A 134 -26.28 17.72 -4.67
CA LEU A 134 -26.55 16.93 -5.89
C LEU A 134 -25.27 16.61 -6.68
N MET A 135 -24.27 17.48 -6.67
CA MET A 135 -22.98 17.19 -7.30
C MET A 135 -22.26 16.05 -6.59
N ILE A 136 -22.29 16.02 -5.24
CA ILE A 136 -21.72 14.91 -4.46
C ILE A 136 -22.43 13.61 -4.80
N ILE A 137 -23.78 13.60 -4.79
CA ILE A 137 -24.59 12.42 -5.12
C ILE A 137 -24.18 11.88 -6.49
N LYS A 138 -24.15 12.74 -7.52
CA LYS A 138 -23.78 12.33 -8.88
C LYS A 138 -22.38 11.70 -8.96
N ILE A 139 -21.40 12.26 -8.24
CA ILE A 139 -20.03 11.74 -8.20
C ILE A 139 -19.99 10.38 -7.50
N VAL A 140 -20.65 10.25 -6.35
CA VAL A 140 -20.65 9.02 -5.56
C VAL A 140 -21.37 7.91 -6.32
N SER A 141 -22.57 8.15 -6.82
CA SER A 141 -23.32 7.16 -7.62
C SER A 141 -22.55 6.74 -8.87
N GLY A 142 -21.89 7.68 -9.57
CA GLY A 142 -21.03 7.35 -10.72
C GLY A 142 -19.88 6.42 -10.33
N GLY A 143 -19.22 6.66 -9.19
CA GLY A 143 -18.12 5.79 -8.74
C GLY A 143 -18.59 4.45 -8.17
N GLU A 144 -19.81 4.36 -7.65
CA GLU A 144 -20.44 3.08 -7.31
C GLU A 144 -20.73 2.25 -8.57
N GLU A 145 -21.23 2.88 -9.64
CA GLU A 145 -21.47 2.24 -10.94
C GLU A 145 -20.16 1.80 -11.62
N GLU A 146 -19.09 2.60 -11.52
CA GLU A 146 -17.74 2.27 -11.98
C GLU A 146 -17.08 1.14 -11.14
N GLY A 147 -17.65 0.78 -9.98
CA GLY A 147 -17.09 -0.22 -9.05
C GLY A 147 -15.89 0.27 -8.23
N VAL A 148 -15.57 1.57 -8.28
CA VAL A 148 -14.44 2.17 -7.56
C VAL A 148 -14.82 2.66 -6.17
N PHE A 149 -16.10 2.96 -5.92
CA PHE A 149 -16.63 3.32 -4.62
C PHE A 149 -17.51 2.21 -4.04
N ARG A 150 -17.45 2.04 -2.71
CA ARG A 150 -18.35 1.15 -1.96
C ARG A 150 -19.73 1.82 -1.84
N LYS A 151 -20.77 1.00 -1.72
CA LYS A 151 -22.12 1.49 -1.40
C LYS A 151 -22.17 2.11 -0.01
N VAL A 152 -22.66 3.33 0.09
CA VAL A 152 -22.87 4.05 1.36
C VAL A 152 -24.20 4.78 1.31
N ASP A 153 -24.85 4.94 2.46
CA ASP A 153 -26.02 5.81 2.58
C ASP A 153 -25.72 7.24 2.08
N GLU A 154 -26.59 7.78 1.22
CA GLU A 154 -26.37 9.06 0.53
C GLU A 154 -26.30 10.24 1.50
N GLU A 155 -27.22 10.32 2.46
CA GLU A 155 -27.24 11.44 3.42
C GLU A 155 -26.00 11.41 4.32
N PHE A 156 -25.61 10.21 4.74
CA PHE A 156 -24.42 9.99 5.55
C PHE A 156 -23.15 10.41 4.80
N ILE A 157 -22.98 9.99 3.54
CA ILE A 157 -21.76 10.30 2.79
C ILE A 157 -21.64 11.79 2.44
N ILE A 158 -22.76 12.44 2.08
CA ILE A 158 -22.79 13.89 1.85
C ILE A 158 -22.33 14.63 3.11
N SER A 159 -22.89 14.23 4.26
CA SER A 159 -22.56 14.82 5.56
C SER A 159 -21.08 14.64 5.91
N LEU A 160 -20.50 13.46 5.64
CA LEU A 160 -19.09 13.20 5.94
C LEU A 160 -18.13 13.89 4.98
N ILE A 161 -18.43 13.97 3.67
CA ILE A 161 -17.58 14.68 2.71
C ILE A 161 -17.53 16.17 3.06
N LEU A 162 -18.69 16.80 3.23
CA LEU A 162 -18.78 18.22 3.61
C LEU A 162 -18.16 18.45 4.99
N GLY A 163 -18.46 17.60 5.97
CA GLY A 163 -17.91 17.66 7.32
C GLY A 163 -16.39 17.55 7.35
N SER A 164 -15.80 16.66 6.55
CA SER A 164 -14.34 16.52 6.44
C SER A 164 -13.69 17.78 5.86
N VAL A 165 -14.27 18.34 4.80
CA VAL A 165 -13.78 19.58 4.21
C VAL A 165 -13.91 20.76 5.18
N TYR A 166 -15.07 20.93 5.81
CA TYR A 166 -15.31 22.02 6.76
C TYR A 166 -14.45 21.89 8.01
N GLY A 167 -14.25 20.67 8.51
CA GLY A 167 -13.33 20.38 9.62
C GLY A 167 -11.89 20.76 9.29
N ALA A 168 -11.42 20.42 8.08
CA ALA A 168 -10.09 20.81 7.61
C ALA A 168 -9.94 22.33 7.45
N VAL A 169 -10.96 23.02 6.91
CA VAL A 169 -10.96 24.49 6.82
C VAL A 169 -10.92 25.12 8.20
N GLN A 170 -11.76 24.66 9.14
CA GLN A 170 -11.79 25.16 10.50
C GLN A 170 -10.42 24.99 11.19
N ARG A 171 -9.81 23.81 11.02
CA ARG A 171 -8.45 23.52 11.51
C ARG A 171 -7.44 24.50 10.93
N GLY A 172 -7.48 24.72 9.62
CA GLY A 172 -6.58 25.65 8.93
C GLY A 172 -6.75 27.11 9.36
N ILE A 173 -7.98 27.53 9.69
CA ILE A 173 -8.27 28.86 10.26
C ILE A 173 -7.72 28.96 11.68
N ASN A 174 -8.09 28.02 12.56
CA ASN A 174 -7.69 28.02 13.97
C ASN A 174 -6.17 27.97 14.16
N SER A 175 -5.49 27.19 13.32
CA SER A 175 -4.02 27.05 13.34
C SER A 175 -3.30 28.05 12.43
N SER A 176 -4.02 29.00 11.82
CA SER A 176 -3.44 30.06 10.96
C SER A 176 -2.49 29.54 9.88
N PHE A 177 -2.94 28.52 9.12
CA PHE A 177 -2.10 27.86 8.12
C PHE A 177 -1.56 28.82 7.05
N SER A 178 -0.26 28.67 6.76
CA SER A 178 0.40 29.32 5.63
C SER A 178 -0.06 28.71 4.31
N LYS A 179 0.18 29.43 3.19
CA LYS A 179 -0.22 28.96 1.86
C LYS A 179 0.35 27.58 1.52
N ASP A 180 1.58 27.29 1.91
CA ASP A 180 2.23 26.01 1.64
C ASP A 180 1.58 24.85 2.41
N VAL A 181 1.14 25.10 3.65
CA VAL A 181 0.44 24.09 4.45
C VAL A 181 -0.92 23.79 3.84
N VAL A 182 -1.66 24.82 3.40
CA VAL A 182 -2.94 24.66 2.69
C VAL A 182 -2.79 23.83 1.42
N ILE A 183 -1.74 24.09 0.62
CA ILE A 183 -1.48 23.34 -0.61
C ILE A 183 -1.17 21.87 -0.32
N LYS A 184 -0.48 21.56 0.78
CA LYS A 184 -0.18 20.17 1.18
C LYS A 184 -1.41 19.47 1.77
N GLU A 185 -2.18 20.17 2.61
CA GLU A 185 -3.32 19.58 3.32
C GLU A 185 -4.44 19.14 2.36
N LYS A 186 -4.68 19.88 1.27
CA LYS A 186 -5.74 19.52 0.31
C LYS A 186 -5.59 18.10 -0.26
N GLU A 187 -4.36 17.63 -0.42
CA GLU A 187 -4.06 16.29 -0.95
C GLU A 187 -4.31 15.22 0.11
N VAL A 188 -3.92 15.49 1.37
CA VAL A 188 -4.19 14.60 2.51
C VAL A 188 -5.69 14.48 2.78
N LEU A 189 -6.41 15.61 2.68
CA LEU A 189 -7.87 15.64 2.82
C LEU A 189 -8.55 14.82 1.73
N PHE A 190 -8.14 14.99 0.47
CA PHE A 190 -8.66 14.16 -0.62
C PHE A 190 -8.38 12.68 -0.39
N ASP A 191 -7.16 12.33 -0.01
CA ASP A 191 -6.76 10.96 0.26
C ASP A 191 -7.62 10.33 1.37
N PHE A 192 -7.85 11.06 2.47
CA PHE A 192 -8.73 10.63 3.56
C PHE A 192 -10.17 10.37 3.08
N VAL A 193 -10.74 11.29 2.31
CA VAL A 193 -12.11 11.15 1.77
C VAL A 193 -12.20 9.99 0.77
N LEU A 194 -11.19 9.84 -0.09
CA LEU A 194 -11.12 8.75 -1.06
C LEU A 194 -11.09 7.39 -0.36
N HIS A 195 -10.24 7.21 0.65
CA HIS A 195 -10.17 5.96 1.40
C HIS A 195 -11.46 5.64 2.17
N ALA A 196 -12.22 6.66 2.58
CA ALA A 196 -13.55 6.46 3.17
C ALA A 196 -14.60 5.96 2.16
N LEU A 197 -14.34 6.09 0.86
CA LEU A 197 -15.24 5.65 -0.21
C LEU A 197 -14.72 4.44 -0.99
N TYR A 198 -13.41 4.19 -0.96
CA TYR A 198 -12.78 3.22 -1.83
C TYR A 198 -13.34 1.81 -1.65
N SER A 199 -13.76 1.18 -2.76
CA SER A 199 -14.36 -0.16 -2.78
C SER A 199 -13.39 -1.26 -2.32
N GLY A 200 -12.08 -1.00 -2.29
CA GLY A 200 -11.07 -1.89 -1.70
C GLY A 200 -11.26 -2.15 -0.19
N PHE A 201 -12.12 -1.39 0.50
CA PHE A 201 -12.54 -1.66 1.88
C PHE A 201 -13.91 -2.35 1.98
N SER A 202 -14.43 -2.90 0.88
CA SER A 202 -15.64 -3.71 0.91
C SER A 202 -15.45 -4.90 1.87
N ASN A 203 -16.09 -4.80 3.03
CA ASN A 203 -16.16 -5.76 4.13
C ASN A 203 -15.01 -5.82 5.15
N ILE A 204 -14.87 -4.76 5.98
CA ILE A 204 -14.37 -4.92 7.36
C ILE A 204 -15.46 -5.52 8.28
N ARG A 205 -16.38 -6.35 7.76
CA ARG A 205 -17.37 -7.05 8.58
C ARG A 205 -17.18 -8.55 8.71
N GLU A 206 -16.26 -9.17 7.97
CA GLU A 206 -15.72 -10.49 8.32
C GLU A 206 -14.47 -10.71 7.50
N LEU A 207 -13.32 -10.81 8.16
CA LEU A 207 -12.10 -11.25 7.49
C LEU A 207 -12.40 -12.61 6.81
N PRO A 208 -12.09 -12.79 5.51
CA PRO A 208 -12.61 -13.90 4.72
C PRO A 208 -12.16 -15.28 5.25
N LEU A 209 -11.06 -15.32 6.01
CA LEU A 209 -10.53 -16.52 6.63
C LEU A 209 -10.65 -16.50 8.17
N LYS A 210 -11.50 -15.62 8.73
CA LYS A 210 -11.72 -15.53 10.18
C LYS A 210 -12.04 -16.89 10.78
N GLY A 211 -11.24 -17.30 11.77
CA GLY A 211 -11.43 -18.56 12.50
C GLY A 211 -10.95 -19.80 11.75
N LYS A 212 -10.37 -19.66 10.54
CA LYS A 212 -9.76 -20.76 9.80
C LYS A 212 -8.34 -20.99 10.24
N THR A 213 -7.98 -22.24 10.50
CA THR A 213 -6.62 -22.64 10.84
C THR A 213 -5.94 -23.25 9.61
N ILE A 214 -4.83 -22.66 9.18
CA ILE A 214 -4.14 -23.00 7.93
C ILE A 214 -2.70 -23.42 8.23
N VAL A 215 -2.31 -24.59 7.72
CA VAL A 215 -0.94 -25.12 7.83
C VAL A 215 -0.16 -24.84 6.54
N ILE A 216 1.03 -24.24 6.68
CA ILE A 216 1.95 -23.97 5.57
C ILE A 216 3.23 -24.78 5.76
N THR A 217 3.65 -25.48 4.71
CA THR A 217 4.77 -26.45 4.79
C THR A 217 6.09 -25.97 4.18
N ARG A 218 6.21 -24.69 3.80
CA ARG A 218 7.44 -24.11 3.23
C ARG A 218 8.49 -23.78 4.29
N THR A 219 9.72 -23.50 3.85
CA THR A 219 10.80 -23.00 4.73
C THR A 219 10.33 -21.79 5.56
N ILE A 220 10.92 -21.59 6.75
CA ILE A 220 10.52 -20.52 7.67
C ILE A 220 10.56 -19.14 6.99
N GLU A 221 11.66 -18.84 6.27
CA GLU A 221 11.84 -17.55 5.59
C GLU A 221 10.81 -17.30 4.50
N GLN A 222 10.50 -18.32 3.70
CA GLN A 222 9.53 -18.21 2.61
C GLN A 222 8.08 -18.18 3.12
N SER A 223 7.83 -18.70 4.32
CA SER A 223 6.51 -18.74 4.92
C SER A 223 6.10 -17.42 5.58
N ARG A 224 7.04 -16.52 5.94
CA ARG A 224 6.70 -15.27 6.65
C ARG A 224 5.76 -14.35 5.87
N GLU A 225 6.05 -14.12 4.58
CA GLU A 225 5.23 -13.26 3.72
C GLU A 225 3.83 -13.88 3.51
N SER A 226 3.79 -15.19 3.21
CA SER A 226 2.53 -15.92 3.00
C SER A 226 1.69 -16.04 4.29
N ALA A 227 2.33 -16.27 5.43
CA ALA A 227 1.68 -16.32 6.73
C ALA A 227 1.10 -14.96 7.11
N SER A 228 1.89 -13.89 6.95
CA SER A 228 1.40 -12.51 7.19
C SER A 228 0.18 -12.18 6.33
N ALA A 229 0.22 -12.52 5.03
CA ALA A 229 -0.91 -12.30 4.13
C ALA A 229 -2.17 -13.05 4.58
N LEU A 230 -2.06 -14.32 4.99
CA LEU A 230 -3.19 -15.11 5.46
C LEU A 230 -3.71 -14.65 6.84
N THR A 231 -2.81 -14.25 7.74
CA THR A 231 -3.18 -13.68 9.05
C THR A 231 -3.93 -12.36 8.88
N ASN A 232 -3.50 -11.49 7.95
CA ASN A 232 -4.22 -10.24 7.62
C ASN A 232 -5.63 -10.51 7.07
N LEU A 233 -5.86 -11.69 6.51
CA LEU A 233 -7.17 -12.18 6.06
C LEU A 233 -7.94 -12.94 7.16
N GLY A 234 -7.45 -12.94 8.40
CA GLY A 234 -8.12 -13.47 9.59
C GLY A 234 -7.82 -14.94 9.94
N ALA A 235 -6.91 -15.59 9.23
CA ALA A 235 -6.55 -16.99 9.48
C ALA A 235 -5.59 -17.13 10.69
N ASN A 236 -5.73 -18.24 11.41
CA ASN A 236 -4.70 -18.74 12.33
C ASN A 236 -3.70 -19.57 11.52
N VAL A 237 -2.44 -19.14 11.42
CA VAL A 237 -1.44 -19.81 10.59
C VAL A 237 -0.46 -20.63 11.42
N ILE A 238 -0.33 -21.92 11.09
CA ILE A 238 0.66 -22.83 11.67
C ILE A 238 1.75 -23.07 10.61
N ILE A 239 3.00 -22.75 10.95
CA ILE A 239 4.14 -22.95 10.04
C ILE A 239 4.85 -24.24 10.44
N ILE A 240 4.90 -25.20 9.52
CA ILE A 240 5.62 -26.46 9.69
C ILE A 240 6.64 -26.56 8.56
N PRO A 241 7.84 -25.99 8.71
CA PRO A 241 8.83 -26.03 7.65
C PRO A 241 9.24 -27.48 7.39
N THR A 242 9.18 -27.90 6.12
CA THR A 242 9.57 -29.28 5.73
C THR A 242 10.97 -29.36 5.15
N LEU A 243 11.65 -28.23 5.10
CA LEU A 243 13.02 -28.06 4.64
C LEU A 243 13.67 -27.00 5.54
N GLU A 244 14.90 -27.25 5.94
CA GLU A 244 15.76 -26.30 6.63
C GLU A 244 17.10 -26.17 5.91
N ILE A 245 17.71 -24.99 6.08
CA ILE A 245 19.06 -24.72 5.62
C ILE A 245 19.98 -24.97 6.81
N VAL A 246 20.82 -26.00 6.71
CA VAL A 246 21.78 -26.36 7.75
C VAL A 246 23.21 -26.12 7.27
N PRO A 247 24.17 -25.95 8.20
CA PRO A 247 25.59 -25.93 7.85
C PRO A 247 26.00 -27.17 7.04
N PRO A 248 27.06 -27.08 6.22
CA PRO A 248 27.62 -28.25 5.56
C PRO A 248 28.19 -29.22 6.61
N ALA A 249 28.30 -30.49 6.24
CA ALA A 249 28.88 -31.51 7.11
C ALA A 249 30.35 -31.22 7.48
N ASP A 250 31.07 -30.51 6.62
CA ASP A 250 32.46 -30.12 6.81
C ASP A 250 32.73 -28.72 6.25
N TRP A 251 33.41 -27.90 7.04
CA TRP A 251 33.87 -26.55 6.70
C TRP A 251 35.32 -26.48 6.22
N ASN A 252 36.11 -27.57 6.29
CA ASN A 252 37.55 -27.55 5.99
C ASN A 252 37.88 -26.95 4.62
N LYS A 253 37.10 -27.27 3.58
CA LYS A 253 37.30 -26.72 2.23
C LYS A 253 37.04 -25.21 2.17
N PHE A 254 36.08 -24.72 2.95
CA PHE A 254 35.77 -23.30 3.05
C PHE A 254 36.86 -22.56 3.80
N ASP A 255 37.21 -23.05 4.99
CA ASP A 255 38.22 -22.43 5.84
C ASP A 255 39.59 -22.43 5.15
N SER A 256 39.94 -23.52 4.47
CA SER A 256 41.15 -23.58 3.63
C SER A 256 41.10 -22.59 2.47
N ALA A 257 39.96 -22.42 1.80
CA ALA A 257 39.81 -21.43 0.74
C ALA A 257 39.98 -19.99 1.24
N LEU A 258 39.52 -19.70 2.46
CA LEU A 258 39.62 -18.38 3.10
C LEU A 258 40.88 -18.17 3.96
N SER A 259 41.75 -19.17 4.08
CA SER A 259 43.08 -19.00 4.69
C SER A 259 43.99 -18.04 3.89
N HIS A 260 43.72 -17.91 2.59
CA HIS A 260 44.43 -17.02 1.66
C HIS A 260 43.41 -16.21 0.85
N PRO A 261 42.65 -15.31 1.50
CA PRO A 261 41.56 -14.57 0.86
C PRO A 261 42.07 -13.65 -0.25
N GLU A 262 43.32 -13.21 -0.17
CA GLU A 262 44.00 -12.37 -1.16
C GLU A 262 44.17 -13.05 -2.52
N LYS A 263 44.11 -14.39 -2.57
CA LYS A 263 44.20 -15.15 -3.82
C LYS A 263 42.87 -15.24 -4.55
N ILE A 264 41.76 -14.77 -3.97
CA ILE A 264 40.42 -14.84 -4.58
C ILE A 264 40.17 -13.59 -5.42
N ASP A 265 40.13 -13.75 -6.74
CA ASP A 265 39.85 -12.65 -7.67
C ASP A 265 38.34 -12.38 -7.79
N PHE A 266 37.52 -13.44 -7.77
CA PHE A 266 36.06 -13.34 -7.88
C PHE A 266 35.37 -14.23 -6.83
N ILE A 267 34.25 -13.75 -6.30
CA ILE A 267 33.32 -14.57 -5.51
C ILE A 267 31.92 -14.48 -6.11
N ILE A 268 31.23 -15.63 -6.25
CA ILE A 268 29.92 -15.70 -6.90
C ILE A 268 28.88 -16.28 -5.94
N PHE A 269 27.91 -15.45 -5.56
CA PHE A 269 26.78 -15.87 -4.74
C PHE A 269 25.56 -16.19 -5.62
N THR A 270 25.20 -17.47 -5.64
CA THR A 270 24.07 -18.01 -6.41
C THR A 270 22.74 -17.98 -5.66
N SER A 271 22.76 -17.79 -4.34
CA SER A 271 21.55 -17.79 -3.50
C SER A 271 21.76 -16.94 -2.24
N VAL A 272 20.65 -16.46 -1.67
CA VAL A 272 20.64 -15.70 -0.41
C VAL A 272 21.24 -16.49 0.76
N HIS A 273 20.95 -17.80 0.85
CA HIS A 273 21.49 -18.68 1.89
C HIS A 273 23.01 -18.84 1.80
N SER A 274 23.55 -18.82 0.58
CA SER A 274 25.01 -18.86 0.40
C SER A 274 25.68 -17.61 0.96
N VAL A 275 25.03 -16.44 0.86
CA VAL A 275 25.56 -15.19 1.42
C VAL A 275 25.53 -15.27 2.94
N GLU A 276 24.40 -15.68 3.51
CA GLU A 276 24.23 -15.77 4.96
C GLU A 276 25.21 -16.74 5.61
N MET A 277 25.35 -17.95 5.07
CA MET A 277 26.25 -18.92 5.69
C MET A 277 27.72 -18.56 5.47
N PHE A 278 28.06 -17.97 4.32
CA PHE A 278 29.39 -17.40 4.10
C PHE A 278 29.70 -16.32 5.15
N SER A 279 28.83 -15.32 5.30
CA SER A 279 29.02 -14.22 6.25
C SER A 279 29.03 -14.69 7.69
N LYS A 280 28.20 -15.68 8.04
CA LYS A 280 28.20 -16.31 9.36
C LYS A 280 29.55 -16.99 9.63
N ARG A 281 30.01 -17.87 8.74
CA ARG A 281 31.27 -18.60 8.93
C ARG A 281 32.47 -17.65 8.95
N CYS A 282 32.52 -16.64 8.09
CA CYS A 282 33.57 -15.61 8.10
C CYS A 282 33.69 -14.92 9.46
N ARG A 283 32.56 -14.57 10.11
CA ARG A 283 32.56 -13.98 11.46
C ARG A 283 33.08 -14.95 12.52
N GLU A 284 32.71 -16.24 12.44
CA GLU A 284 33.15 -17.27 13.38
C GLU A 284 34.66 -17.49 13.32
N ILE A 285 35.27 -17.45 12.12
CA ILE A 285 36.71 -17.69 11.93
C ILE A 285 37.55 -16.40 11.84
N GLY A 286 36.92 -15.23 11.97
CA GLY A 286 37.60 -13.92 11.85
C GLY A 286 38.13 -13.61 10.45
N ALA A 287 37.60 -14.25 9.40
CA ALA A 287 38.03 -14.02 8.02
C ALA A 287 37.24 -12.88 7.36
N SER A 288 37.89 -12.15 6.45
CA SER A 288 37.25 -11.13 5.63
C SER A 288 37.87 -11.07 4.24
N LEU A 289 37.06 -10.69 3.24
CA LEU A 289 37.53 -10.42 1.88
C LEU A 289 37.77 -8.93 1.71
N ASN A 290 38.81 -8.58 0.95
CA ASN A 290 39.02 -7.21 0.51
C ASN A 290 38.25 -6.96 -0.79
N TYR A 291 37.08 -6.34 -0.68
CA TYR A 291 36.19 -6.09 -1.83
C TYR A 291 36.71 -5.03 -2.81
N ASN A 292 37.80 -4.32 -2.50
CA ASN A 292 38.49 -3.48 -3.49
C ASN A 292 39.31 -4.33 -4.47
N ARG A 293 39.66 -5.57 -4.08
CA ARG A 293 40.44 -6.50 -4.90
C ARG A 293 39.59 -7.64 -5.44
N THR A 294 38.71 -8.21 -4.61
CA THR A 294 37.84 -9.33 -4.98
C THR A 294 36.53 -8.80 -5.57
N LYS A 295 36.23 -9.17 -6.81
CA LYS A 295 34.96 -8.82 -7.45
C LYS A 295 33.85 -9.74 -7.00
N VAL A 296 32.79 -9.17 -6.44
CA VAL A 296 31.62 -9.92 -5.97
C VAL A 296 30.56 -9.95 -7.06
N VAL A 297 30.08 -11.15 -7.40
CA VAL A 297 28.97 -11.37 -8.32
C VAL A 297 27.77 -11.89 -7.54
N ALA A 298 26.64 -11.20 -7.64
CA ALA A 298 25.37 -11.69 -7.10
C ALA A 298 24.44 -12.03 -8.26
N VAL A 299 24.00 -13.29 -8.37
CA VAL A 299 23.27 -13.77 -9.56
C VAL A 299 21.91 -13.10 -9.75
N GLY A 300 21.26 -12.68 -8.68
CA GLY A 300 19.95 -12.03 -8.76
C GLY A 300 19.80 -10.90 -7.76
N SER A 301 18.77 -10.07 -7.97
CA SER A 301 18.47 -8.89 -7.15
C SER A 301 18.32 -9.21 -5.66
N LYS A 302 17.61 -10.28 -5.30
CA LYS A 302 17.46 -10.73 -3.90
C LYS A 302 18.81 -11.09 -3.25
N THR A 303 19.66 -11.80 -3.98
CA THR A 303 21.02 -12.16 -3.51
C THR A 303 21.88 -10.91 -3.34
N SER A 304 21.78 -9.95 -4.25
CA SER A 304 22.48 -8.67 -4.16
C SER A 304 22.04 -7.87 -2.93
N SER A 305 20.73 -7.76 -2.68
CA SER A 305 20.21 -7.12 -1.47
C SER A 305 20.71 -7.82 -0.19
N GLN A 306 20.83 -9.14 -0.20
CA GLN A 306 21.36 -9.89 0.95
C GLN A 306 22.86 -9.65 1.17
N CYS A 307 23.65 -9.51 0.10
CA CYS A 307 25.05 -9.10 0.19
C CYS A 307 25.17 -7.74 0.88
N HIS A 308 24.38 -6.75 0.47
CA HIS A 308 24.40 -5.42 1.07
C HIS A 308 24.06 -5.42 2.57
N LYS A 309 23.06 -6.20 2.99
CA LYS A 309 22.72 -6.37 4.42
C LYS A 309 23.87 -6.95 5.25
N ASN A 310 24.78 -7.70 4.63
CA ASN A 310 25.94 -8.30 5.27
C ASN A 310 27.24 -7.50 5.02
N ASN A 311 27.14 -6.23 4.60
CA ASN A 311 28.27 -5.35 4.27
C ASN A 311 29.21 -5.93 3.19
N ILE A 312 28.65 -6.70 2.25
CA ILE A 312 29.37 -7.21 1.08
C ILE A 312 29.08 -6.30 -0.11
N TYR A 313 30.12 -5.70 -0.69
CA TYR A 313 29.98 -4.81 -1.84
C TYR A 313 29.89 -5.61 -3.15
N VAL A 314 28.70 -5.61 -3.77
CA VAL A 314 28.45 -6.31 -5.03
C VAL A 314 29.00 -5.51 -6.21
N SER A 315 29.90 -6.11 -6.99
CA SER A 315 30.52 -5.48 -8.15
C SER A 315 29.74 -5.74 -9.45
N ILE A 316 29.09 -6.91 -9.55
CA ILE A 316 28.45 -7.37 -10.79
C ILE A 316 27.11 -8.04 -10.44
N VAL A 317 26.06 -7.64 -11.14
CA VAL A 317 24.78 -8.36 -11.21
C VAL A 317 24.51 -8.64 -12.69
N PRO A 318 24.36 -9.91 -13.12
CA PRO A 318 24.14 -10.24 -14.51
C PRO A 318 22.75 -9.80 -14.97
N GLU A 319 22.59 -9.51 -16.27
CA GLU A 319 21.27 -9.18 -16.85
C GLU A 319 20.30 -10.36 -16.79
N LYS A 320 20.82 -11.59 -16.99
CA LYS A 320 20.06 -12.83 -16.85
C LYS A 320 20.42 -13.49 -15.51
N PHE A 321 19.43 -13.74 -14.65
CA PHE A 321 19.62 -14.34 -13.33
C PHE A 321 19.80 -15.88 -13.39
N SER A 322 20.80 -16.32 -14.14
CA SER A 322 21.07 -17.73 -14.48
C SER A 322 22.58 -18.02 -14.50
N ALA A 323 22.96 -19.30 -14.55
CA ALA A 323 24.36 -19.68 -14.69
C ALA A 323 24.97 -19.12 -15.99
N GLU A 324 24.21 -19.21 -17.08
CA GLU A 324 24.56 -18.69 -18.41
C GLU A 324 24.75 -17.16 -18.35
N GLY A 325 23.85 -16.45 -17.68
CA GLY A 325 23.96 -15.00 -17.52
C GLY A 325 25.20 -14.56 -16.75
N VAL A 326 25.62 -15.34 -15.75
CA VAL A 326 26.88 -15.08 -15.03
C VAL A 326 28.08 -15.32 -15.93
N ILE A 327 28.09 -16.40 -16.71
CA ILE A 327 29.16 -16.71 -17.66
C ILE A 327 29.26 -15.60 -18.71
N GLU A 328 28.13 -15.15 -19.26
CA GLU A 328 28.05 -14.04 -20.22
C GLU A 328 28.61 -12.74 -19.60
N ALA A 329 28.19 -12.40 -18.38
CA ALA A 329 28.69 -11.22 -17.68
C ALA A 329 30.20 -11.28 -17.40
N LEU A 330 30.71 -12.46 -17.05
CA LEU A 330 32.13 -12.66 -16.74
C LEU A 330 33.02 -12.86 -17.98
N SER A 331 32.45 -13.20 -19.14
CA SER A 331 33.19 -13.30 -20.41
C SER A 331 33.82 -11.97 -20.85
N LYS A 332 33.31 -10.85 -20.34
CA LYS A 332 33.86 -9.50 -20.56
C LYS A 332 35.16 -9.24 -19.77
N TYR A 333 35.58 -10.19 -18.93
CA TYR A 333 36.78 -10.10 -18.10
C TYR A 333 37.83 -11.11 -18.54
N TYR A 334 39.10 -10.78 -18.31
CA TYR A 334 40.20 -11.74 -18.48
C TYR A 334 40.24 -12.72 -17.30
N LEU A 335 39.70 -13.93 -17.50
CA LEU A 335 39.56 -14.94 -16.46
C LEU A 335 40.72 -15.96 -16.41
N LYS A 336 41.64 -15.96 -17.36
CA LYS A 336 42.74 -16.95 -17.41
C LYS A 336 43.56 -16.90 -16.12
N ASN A 337 43.65 -18.04 -15.44
CA ASN A 337 44.33 -18.22 -14.14
C ASN A 337 43.74 -17.43 -12.97
N LYS A 338 42.56 -16.80 -13.13
CA LYS A 338 41.87 -16.10 -12.06
C LYS A 338 41.14 -17.08 -11.15
N VAL A 339 41.23 -16.89 -9.85
CA VAL A 339 40.58 -17.76 -8.87
C VAL A 339 39.15 -17.27 -8.64
N VAL A 340 38.19 -18.13 -8.94
CA VAL A 340 36.76 -17.88 -8.72
C VAL A 340 36.26 -18.76 -7.59
N PHE A 341 35.84 -18.14 -6.49
CA PHE A 341 35.24 -18.82 -5.35
C PHE A 341 33.71 -18.87 -5.48
N ILE A 342 33.13 -20.05 -5.40
CA ILE A 342 31.68 -20.25 -5.55
C ILE A 342 31.16 -20.95 -4.29
N PRO A 343 30.75 -20.19 -3.25
CA PRO A 343 30.00 -20.76 -2.14
C PRO A 343 28.61 -21.19 -2.65
N ARG A 344 28.21 -22.42 -2.34
CA ARG A 344 26.98 -23.04 -2.89
C ARG A 344 26.38 -24.09 -1.97
N SER A 345 25.21 -24.62 -2.33
CA SER A 345 24.69 -25.85 -1.71
C SER A 345 25.57 -27.06 -2.06
N ALA A 346 25.60 -28.09 -1.20
CA ALA A 346 26.36 -29.31 -1.50
C ALA A 346 25.88 -30.06 -2.76
N ILE A 347 24.62 -29.89 -3.17
CA ILE A 347 24.01 -30.53 -4.35
C ILE A 347 23.88 -29.53 -5.51
N GLY A 348 24.67 -28.46 -5.53
CA GLY A 348 24.50 -27.45 -6.57
C GLY A 348 24.92 -27.94 -7.97
N ARG A 349 24.29 -27.42 -9.01
CA ARG A 349 24.53 -27.77 -10.43
C ARG A 349 25.93 -27.42 -10.95
N GLU A 350 26.50 -28.26 -11.80
CA GLU A 350 27.86 -28.09 -12.31
C GLU A 350 28.00 -27.16 -13.52
N GLU A 351 26.90 -26.64 -14.07
CA GLU A 351 26.89 -25.78 -15.26
C GLU A 351 27.78 -24.54 -15.08
N LEU A 352 27.60 -23.80 -13.97
CA LEU A 352 28.35 -22.58 -13.69
C LEU A 352 29.85 -22.83 -13.45
N PRO A 353 30.28 -23.75 -12.55
CA PRO A 353 31.69 -24.12 -12.42
C PRO A 353 32.35 -24.53 -13.74
N LYS A 354 31.68 -25.36 -14.54
CA LYS A 354 32.21 -25.83 -15.83
C LYS A 354 32.38 -24.68 -16.82
N GLY A 355 31.34 -23.87 -17.04
CA GLY A 355 31.40 -22.77 -18.00
C GLY A 355 32.46 -21.71 -17.66
N LEU A 356 32.70 -21.43 -16.37
CA LEU A 356 33.78 -20.51 -15.98
C LEU A 356 35.18 -21.14 -16.12
N LYS A 357 35.30 -22.45 -15.92
CA LYS A 357 36.55 -23.19 -16.17
C LYS A 357 36.90 -23.17 -17.66
N ASP A 358 35.91 -23.28 -18.54
CA ASP A 358 36.10 -23.22 -20.00
C ASP A 358 36.60 -21.82 -20.45
N LEU A 359 36.28 -20.77 -19.69
CA LEU A 359 36.84 -19.42 -19.86
C LEU A 359 38.25 -19.25 -19.25
N GLY A 360 38.84 -20.32 -18.69
CA GLY A 360 40.20 -20.36 -18.16
C GLY A 360 40.35 -20.00 -16.68
N ALA A 361 39.24 -19.87 -15.94
CA ALA A 361 39.27 -19.63 -14.50
C ALA A 361 39.65 -20.87 -13.68
N VAL A 362 40.27 -20.64 -12.52
CA VAL A 362 40.52 -21.67 -11.51
C VAL A 362 39.36 -21.66 -10.51
N ILE A 363 38.52 -22.70 -10.54
CA ILE A 363 37.29 -22.73 -9.74
C ILE A 363 37.53 -23.36 -8.38
N LYS A 364 37.14 -22.63 -7.33
CA LYS A 364 37.00 -23.11 -5.94
C LYS A 364 35.52 -23.15 -5.56
N SER A 365 34.85 -24.22 -5.96
CA SER A 365 33.44 -24.46 -5.64
C SER A 365 33.32 -25.18 -4.30
N VAL A 366 32.67 -24.56 -3.31
CA VAL A 366 32.66 -25.06 -1.93
C VAL A 366 31.23 -25.11 -1.37
N PRO A 367 30.81 -26.26 -0.80
CA PRO A 367 29.56 -26.35 -0.06
C PRO A 367 29.60 -25.45 1.18
N VAL A 368 28.63 -24.55 1.31
CA VAL A 368 28.47 -23.71 2.51
C VAL A 368 27.13 -23.91 3.18
N TYR A 369 26.24 -24.70 2.61
CA TYR A 369 25.02 -25.14 3.28
C TYR A 369 24.48 -26.43 2.67
N ASN A 370 23.65 -27.11 3.45
CA ASN A 370 22.85 -28.24 3.03
C ASN A 370 21.36 -27.92 3.20
N VAL A 371 20.54 -28.66 2.46
CA VAL A 371 19.09 -28.65 2.65
C VAL A 371 18.73 -30.00 3.27
N SER A 372 18.17 -30.00 4.48
CA SER A 372 17.72 -31.19 5.19
C SER A 372 16.24 -31.10 5.54
N ILE A 373 15.65 -32.23 5.88
CA ILE A 373 14.36 -32.29 6.57
C ILE A 373 14.63 -31.90 8.03
N PRO A 374 13.89 -30.95 8.63
CA PRO A 374 14.07 -30.61 10.02
C PRO A 374 13.84 -31.81 10.95
N THR A 375 14.61 -31.87 12.02
CA THR A 375 14.43 -32.89 13.05
C THR A 375 13.07 -32.71 13.75
N ARG A 376 12.48 -33.80 14.24
CA ARG A 376 11.22 -33.71 15.01
C ARG A 376 11.36 -32.83 16.25
N GLU A 377 12.53 -32.86 16.89
CA GLU A 377 12.85 -32.02 18.05
C GLU A 377 12.75 -30.52 17.72
N ASN A 378 13.32 -30.09 16.58
CA ASN A 378 13.21 -28.70 16.11
C ASN A 378 11.76 -28.28 15.80
N LEU A 379 10.88 -29.25 15.52
CA LEU A 379 9.49 -29.02 15.17
C LEU A 379 8.49 -29.34 16.28
N GLN A 380 8.95 -29.77 17.45
CA GLN A 380 8.09 -30.33 18.50
C GLN A 380 6.95 -29.36 18.87
N HIS A 381 7.29 -28.09 19.11
CA HIS A 381 6.30 -27.05 19.42
C HIS A 381 5.24 -26.87 18.31
N SER A 382 5.65 -26.82 17.03
CA SER A 382 4.71 -26.69 15.91
C SER A 382 3.85 -27.94 15.74
N LEU A 383 4.40 -29.13 16.01
CA LEU A 383 3.68 -30.40 15.97
C LEU A 383 2.68 -30.53 17.13
N ASP A 384 3.03 -30.04 18.32
CA ASP A 384 2.13 -30.00 19.48
C ASP A 384 0.93 -29.09 19.18
N ILE A 385 1.17 -27.90 18.63
CA ILE A 385 0.11 -26.99 18.19
C ILE A 385 -0.76 -27.66 17.11
N LEU A 386 -0.14 -28.29 16.11
CA LEU A 386 -0.87 -29.01 15.06
C LEU A 386 -1.81 -30.07 15.64
N ASN A 387 -1.35 -30.82 16.64
CA ASN A 387 -2.12 -31.88 17.26
C ASN A 387 -3.23 -31.36 18.20
N SER A 388 -3.05 -30.17 18.79
CA SER A 388 -4.02 -29.57 19.72
C SER A 388 -5.02 -28.61 19.07
N THR A 389 -4.89 -28.33 17.76
CA THR A 389 -5.75 -27.39 17.04
C THR A 389 -6.57 -28.08 15.96
N ASN A 390 -7.78 -27.56 15.70
CA ASN A 390 -8.58 -28.00 14.57
C ASN A 390 -8.08 -27.29 13.31
N VAL A 391 -7.46 -28.03 12.40
CA VAL A 391 -6.94 -27.53 11.12
C VAL A 391 -8.03 -27.59 10.06
N ASP A 392 -8.21 -26.52 9.29
CA ASP A 392 -9.11 -26.49 8.15
C ASP A 392 -8.39 -26.82 6.83
N LEU A 393 -7.17 -26.30 6.64
CA LEU A 393 -6.47 -26.34 5.35
C LEU A 393 -4.97 -26.64 5.48
N PHE A 394 -4.46 -27.51 4.61
CA PHE A 394 -3.01 -27.68 4.36
C PHE A 394 -2.61 -27.10 3.01
N ILE A 395 -1.51 -26.35 2.98
CA ILE A 395 -0.91 -25.77 1.77
C ILE A 395 0.41 -26.46 1.46
N PHE A 396 0.52 -27.00 0.24
CA PHE A 396 1.76 -27.58 -0.30
C PHE A 396 2.20 -26.84 -1.57
N THR A 397 3.50 -26.52 -1.65
CA THR A 397 4.05 -25.75 -2.78
C THR A 397 5.04 -26.51 -3.64
N SER A 398 5.33 -27.77 -3.30
CA SER A 398 6.07 -28.69 -4.15
C SER A 398 5.76 -30.14 -3.75
N PRO A 399 6.00 -31.12 -4.64
CA PRO A 399 5.93 -32.54 -4.29
C PRO A 399 6.78 -32.89 -3.06
N SER A 400 7.99 -32.33 -2.97
CA SER A 400 8.90 -32.57 -1.85
C SER A 400 8.37 -32.03 -0.52
N THR A 401 7.69 -30.88 -0.50
CA THR A 401 7.09 -30.36 0.75
C THR A 401 6.01 -31.29 1.28
N PHE A 402 5.24 -31.93 0.40
CA PHE A 402 4.22 -32.90 0.78
C PHE A 402 4.85 -34.18 1.35
N GLU A 403 5.76 -34.81 0.62
CA GLU A 403 6.41 -36.06 1.07
C GLU A 403 7.21 -35.87 2.36
N ASN A 404 7.92 -34.75 2.51
CA ASN A 404 8.65 -34.45 3.73
C ASN A 404 7.70 -34.22 4.91
N PHE A 405 6.56 -33.55 4.69
CA PHE A 405 5.55 -33.38 5.75
C PHE A 405 5.02 -34.73 6.24
N LEU A 406 4.75 -35.68 5.34
CA LEU A 406 4.32 -37.04 5.72
C LEU A 406 5.34 -37.72 6.63
N GLN A 407 6.64 -37.59 6.32
CA GLN A 407 7.71 -38.15 7.15
C GLN A 407 7.81 -37.44 8.51
N ILE A 408 7.78 -36.10 8.52
CA ILE A 408 7.86 -35.29 9.74
C ILE A 408 6.69 -35.59 10.69
N ALA A 409 5.48 -35.74 10.15
CA ALA A 409 4.29 -36.01 10.94
C ALA A 409 4.06 -37.52 11.21
N ASP A 410 4.92 -38.42 10.71
CA ASP A 410 4.75 -39.89 10.74
C ASP A 410 3.37 -40.36 10.21
N ILE A 411 2.95 -39.79 9.09
CA ILE A 411 1.66 -40.12 8.46
C ILE A 411 1.84 -41.33 7.53
N LYS A 412 1.47 -42.52 8.04
CA LYS A 412 1.53 -43.78 7.27
C LYS A 412 0.42 -43.93 6.23
N ASN A 413 -0.75 -43.34 6.49
CA ASN A 413 -1.91 -43.40 5.59
C ASN A 413 -2.40 -41.98 5.23
N PRO A 414 -1.82 -41.35 4.19
CA PRO A 414 -2.17 -39.99 3.78
C PRO A 414 -3.66 -39.84 3.42
N TYR A 415 -4.25 -40.83 2.74
CA TYR A 415 -5.67 -40.81 2.37
C TYR A 415 -6.58 -40.62 3.58
N GLN A 416 -6.38 -41.42 4.63
CA GLN A 416 -7.17 -41.34 5.85
C GLN A 416 -6.86 -40.08 6.66
N TYR A 417 -5.60 -39.65 6.71
CA TYR A 417 -5.23 -38.45 7.45
C TYR A 417 -5.86 -37.19 6.86
N PHE A 418 -5.81 -37.03 5.53
CA PHE A 418 -6.30 -35.85 4.84
C PHE A 418 -7.80 -35.89 4.47
N SER A 419 -8.52 -36.97 4.78
CA SER A 419 -9.95 -37.07 4.44
C SER A 419 -10.83 -36.01 5.14
N LYS A 420 -10.36 -35.46 6.26
CA LYS A 420 -11.06 -34.46 7.08
C LYS A 420 -10.57 -33.02 6.87
N PHE A 421 -9.60 -32.81 6.00
CA PHE A 421 -8.97 -31.52 5.78
C PHE A 421 -9.15 -31.06 4.33
N ASP A 422 -9.16 -29.75 4.11
CA ASP A 422 -8.93 -29.22 2.78
C ASP A 422 -7.44 -29.26 2.46
N VAL A 423 -7.10 -29.51 1.18
CA VAL A 423 -5.72 -29.54 0.71
C VAL A 423 -5.60 -28.65 -0.52
N ALA A 424 -4.62 -27.74 -0.48
CA ALA A 424 -4.28 -26.83 -1.55
C ALA A 424 -2.89 -27.12 -2.12
N ALA A 425 -2.80 -27.10 -3.45
CA ALA A 425 -1.55 -27.23 -4.17
C ALA A 425 -1.27 -25.93 -4.95
N ILE A 426 -0.01 -25.48 -4.98
CA ILE A 426 0.37 -24.28 -5.74
C ILE A 426 0.24 -24.47 -7.27
N GLY A 427 0.36 -25.71 -7.75
CA GLY A 427 0.35 -26.01 -9.18
C GLY A 427 0.21 -27.51 -9.50
N PRO A 428 0.09 -27.87 -10.80
CA PRO A 428 -0.31 -29.20 -11.26
C PRO A 428 0.62 -30.33 -10.79
N THR A 429 1.93 -30.13 -10.88
CA THR A 429 2.91 -31.15 -10.46
C THR A 429 2.81 -31.51 -8.99
N THR A 430 2.49 -30.53 -8.14
CA THR A 430 2.26 -30.75 -6.71
C THR A 430 0.94 -31.47 -6.48
N LYS A 431 -0.11 -31.10 -7.23
CA LYS A 431 -1.40 -31.77 -7.19
C LYS A 431 -1.26 -33.26 -7.56
N ASP A 432 -0.58 -33.56 -8.65
CA ASP A 432 -0.42 -34.95 -9.13
C ASP A 432 0.30 -35.82 -8.09
N ALA A 433 1.33 -35.28 -7.42
CA ALA A 433 2.05 -35.98 -6.35
C ALA A 433 1.14 -36.26 -5.13
N ILE A 434 0.28 -35.32 -4.76
CA ILE A 434 -0.68 -35.48 -3.66
C ILE A 434 -1.76 -36.52 -4.03
N GLU A 435 -2.32 -36.43 -5.24
CA GLU A 435 -3.37 -37.32 -5.73
C GLU A 435 -2.86 -38.75 -5.99
N ALA A 436 -1.56 -38.92 -6.31
CA ALA A 436 -0.94 -40.25 -6.38
C ALA A 436 -0.99 -41.01 -5.05
N LYS A 437 -1.07 -40.31 -3.90
CA LYS A 437 -1.33 -40.89 -2.57
C LYS A 437 -2.82 -40.96 -2.23
N LYS A 438 -3.70 -40.79 -3.22
CA LYS A 438 -5.17 -40.76 -3.14
C LYS A 438 -5.75 -39.59 -2.34
N VAL A 439 -4.95 -38.56 -2.05
CA VAL A 439 -5.41 -37.38 -1.31
C VAL A 439 -6.04 -36.39 -2.30
N LYS A 440 -7.27 -35.95 -2.03
CA LYS A 440 -7.99 -35.02 -2.93
C LYS A 440 -7.51 -33.59 -2.73
N VAL A 441 -7.03 -32.95 -3.80
CA VAL A 441 -6.72 -31.52 -3.80
C VAL A 441 -7.97 -30.72 -4.16
N LYS A 442 -8.48 -29.93 -3.21
CA LYS A 442 -9.68 -29.11 -3.41
C LYS A 442 -9.38 -27.73 -3.99
N ILE A 443 -8.19 -27.21 -3.74
CA ILE A 443 -7.81 -25.85 -4.10
C ILE A 443 -6.58 -25.89 -5.01
N LEU A 444 -6.76 -25.43 -6.24
CA LEU A 444 -5.71 -25.25 -7.24
C LEU A 444 -5.91 -23.88 -7.92
N PRO A 445 -4.96 -22.94 -7.82
CA PRO A 445 -5.11 -21.63 -8.45
C PRO A 445 -4.86 -21.70 -9.96
N LYS A 446 -5.43 -20.73 -10.70
CA LYS A 446 -5.17 -20.57 -12.15
C LYS A 446 -3.75 -20.03 -12.39
N GLU A 447 -3.31 -19.10 -11.54
CA GLU A 447 -1.95 -18.60 -11.52
C GLU A 447 -1.15 -19.37 -10.48
N TYR A 448 -0.06 -20.04 -10.89
CA TYR A 448 0.78 -20.86 -10.01
C TYR A 448 1.73 -20.03 -9.15
N THR A 449 1.18 -19.05 -8.46
CA THR A 449 1.87 -18.11 -7.56
C THR A 449 1.24 -18.19 -6.16
N ILE A 450 1.96 -17.68 -5.15
CA ILE A 450 1.41 -17.61 -3.78
C ILE A 450 0.17 -16.71 -3.71
N ASN A 451 0.19 -15.57 -4.40
CA ASN A 451 -0.97 -14.67 -4.41
C ASN A 451 -2.16 -15.32 -5.11
N GLY A 452 -1.93 -16.00 -6.24
CA GLY A 452 -2.97 -16.78 -6.93
C GLY A 452 -3.57 -17.85 -6.01
N LEU A 453 -2.73 -18.54 -5.25
CA LEU A 453 -3.16 -19.54 -4.26
C LEU A 453 -4.01 -18.93 -3.15
N ILE A 454 -3.57 -17.82 -2.53
CA ILE A 454 -4.31 -17.13 -1.48
C ILE A 454 -5.67 -16.65 -1.98
N ASN A 455 -5.74 -16.05 -3.17
CA ASN A 455 -6.99 -15.62 -3.79
C ASN A 455 -7.95 -16.80 -3.99
N LYS A 456 -7.44 -17.95 -4.45
CA LYS A 456 -8.26 -19.16 -4.62
C LYS A 456 -8.77 -19.72 -3.29
N ILE A 457 -7.97 -19.62 -2.22
CA ILE A 457 -8.39 -20.01 -0.86
C ILE A 457 -9.53 -19.10 -0.37
N VAL A 458 -9.41 -17.79 -0.58
CA VAL A 458 -10.46 -16.83 -0.22
C VAL A 458 -11.76 -17.09 -0.99
N GLU A 459 -11.68 -17.37 -2.29
CA GLU A 459 -12.84 -17.74 -3.12
C GLU A 459 -13.52 -19.01 -2.57
N HIS A 460 -12.74 -20.04 -2.23
CA HIS A 460 -13.24 -21.31 -1.70
C HIS A 460 -13.99 -21.15 -0.37
N TYR A 461 -13.48 -20.35 0.56
CA TYR A 461 -14.13 -20.15 1.86
C TYR A 461 -15.22 -19.08 1.87
N SER A 462 -15.20 -18.14 0.93
CA SER A 462 -16.27 -17.15 0.76
C SER A 462 -17.53 -17.77 0.15
N ASN A 463 -17.38 -18.63 -0.87
CA ASN A 463 -18.52 -19.27 -1.55
C ASN A 463 -19.28 -20.29 -0.67
N ASN A 464 -18.65 -20.82 0.38
CA ASN A 464 -19.30 -21.74 1.32
C ASN A 464 -20.19 -21.04 2.37
N LYS A 465 -20.20 -19.70 2.45
CA LYS A 465 -21.06 -18.96 3.38
C LYS A 465 -22.49 -18.73 2.86
N GLU A 466 -22.75 -18.91 1.58
CA GLU A 466 -24.11 -18.73 0.99
C GLU A 466 -25.04 -19.95 1.12
N LEU A 467 -24.62 -21.01 1.83
CA LEU A 467 -25.34 -22.29 1.94
C LEU A 467 -25.79 -22.66 3.37
N VAL A 468 -25.86 -21.71 4.30
CA VAL A 468 -26.40 -21.95 5.67
C VAL A 468 -27.54 -21.00 5.98
#